data_AF-A0A9W3KM64-F1
#
_entry.id   AF-A0A9W3KM64-F1
#
_cell.length_a   1.000
_cell.length_b   1.000
_cell.length_c   1.000
_cell.angle_alpha   90.00
_cell.angle_beta   90.00
_cell.angle_gamma   90.00
#
_symmetry.space_group_name_H-M   'P 1'
#
loop_
_entity.id
_entity.type
_entity.pdbx_description
1 polymer ?
#
loop_
_entity_poly.entity_id
_entity_poly.type
_entity_poly.pdbx_seq_one_letter_code
_entity_poly.pdbx_strand_id
1 'polypeptide(L)' 'MKQAYIIVVIEAGTAGISLAAHLLRHVPVLKERGAIIDPAQTHYFQPLWTFAGAGIVKKKQR' A
#
# COMPACT_ATOMS: atom_id res chain seq x y z
N MET A 1 5.68 25.66 -10.24
CA MET A 1 5.80 25.55 -8.77
C MET A 1 6.21 24.13 -8.43
N LYS A 2 7.19 23.91 -7.53
CA LYS A 2 7.60 22.55 -7.13
C LYS A 2 6.49 21.91 -6.29
N GLN A 3 6.04 20.71 -6.68
CA GLN A 3 5.18 19.89 -5.83
C GLN A 3 5.98 19.48 -4.58
N ALA A 4 5.47 19.77 -3.40
CA ALA A 4 6.12 19.45 -2.13
C ALA A 4 5.27 18.42 -1.37
N TYR A 5 5.85 17.24 -1.13
CA TYR A 5 5.27 16.21 -0.27
C TYR A 5 5.79 16.38 1.15
N ILE A 6 4.92 16.29 2.15
CA ILE A 6 5.29 16.38 3.56
C ILE A 6 5.81 15.02 4.05
N ILE A 7 5.17 13.93 3.62
CA ILE A 7 5.56 12.56 3.94
C ILE A 7 5.46 11.72 2.68
N VAL A 8 6.47 10.87 2.46
CA VAL A 8 6.49 9.88 1.39
C VAL A 8 6.70 8.50 2.03
N VAL A 9 5.76 7.59 1.80
CA VAL A 9 5.88 6.18 2.20
C VAL A 9 6.51 5.41 1.04
N ILE A 10 7.58 4.66 1.32
CA ILE A 10 8.24 3.81 0.32
C ILE A 10 7.72 2.39 0.52
N GLU A 11 7.29 1.77 -0.58
CA GLU A 11 6.59 0.48 -0.65
C GLU A 11 5.15 0.51 -0.11
N ALA A 12 4.22 0.08 -0.96
CA ALA A 12 2.80 -0.11 -0.71
C ALA A 12 2.50 -1.57 -0.32
N GLY A 13 3.36 -2.16 0.52
CA GLY A 13 3.10 -3.42 1.21
C GLY A 13 2.07 -3.27 2.34
N THR A 14 1.86 -4.34 3.11
CA THR A 14 0.84 -4.35 4.17
C THR A 14 1.12 -3.27 5.20
N ALA A 15 2.40 -3.12 5.59
CA ALA A 15 2.83 -2.09 6.53
C ALA A 15 2.69 -0.67 5.95
N GLY A 16 3.13 -0.46 4.70
CA GLY A 16 3.10 0.85 4.04
C GLY A 16 1.68 1.39 3.88
N ILE A 17 0.76 0.56 3.37
CA ILE A 17 -0.66 0.95 3.24
C ILE A 17 -1.30 1.17 4.61
N SER A 18 -1.00 0.33 5.60
CA SER A 18 -1.54 0.48 6.96
C SER A 18 -1.09 1.78 7.62
N LEU A 19 0.20 2.12 7.49
CA LEU A 19 0.78 3.37 7.99
C LEU A 19 0.18 4.57 7.27
N ALA A 20 0.11 4.54 5.93
CA ALA A 20 -0.50 5.62 5.17
C ALA A 20 -1.96 5.85 5.57
N ALA A 21 -2.76 4.78 5.72
CA ALA A 21 -4.13 4.88 6.18
C ALA A 21 -4.23 5.46 7.60
N HIS A 22 -3.33 5.06 8.50
CA HIS A 22 -3.24 5.63 9.85
C HIS A 22 -2.92 7.14 9.81
N LEU A 23 -1.89 7.53 9.05
CA LEU A 23 -1.49 8.92 8.87
C LEU A 23 -2.62 9.77 8.28
N LEU A 24 -3.35 9.26 7.28
CA LEU A 24 -4.48 9.96 6.68
C LEU A 24 -5.65 10.17 7.65
N ARG A 25 -5.85 9.28 8.62
CA ARG A 25 -6.90 9.43 9.66
C ARG A 25 -6.55 10.50 10.69
N HIS A 26 -5.27 10.63 11.05
CA HIS A 26 -4.84 11.51 12.14
C HIS A 26 -4.26 12.84 11.68
N VAL A 27 -3.82 12.95 10.42
CA VAL A 27 -3.16 14.15 9.88
C VAL A 27 -3.81 14.54 8.54
N PRO A 28 -4.93 15.28 8.56
CA PRO A 28 -5.74 15.55 7.37
C PRO A 28 -4.99 16.24 6.22
N VAL A 29 -4.00 17.08 6.53
CA VAL A 29 -3.17 17.77 5.52
C VAL A 29 -2.40 16.79 4.62
N LEU A 30 -2.16 15.56 5.06
CA LEU A 30 -1.48 14.54 4.26
C LEU A 30 -2.35 13.96 3.13
N LYS A 31 -3.66 14.21 3.11
CA LYS A 31 -4.53 13.74 2.03
C LYS A 31 -4.15 14.32 0.67
N GLU A 32 -3.67 15.56 0.64
CA GLU A 32 -3.25 16.27 -0.59
C GLU A 32 -1.73 16.39 -0.71
N ARG A 33 -0.99 16.12 0.38
CA ARG A 33 0.46 16.35 0.46
C ARG A 33 1.27 15.12 0.89
N GLY A 34 0.63 13.96 0.94
CA GLY A 34 1.28 12.67 1.14
C GLY A 34 1.44 11.91 -0.18
N ALA A 35 2.43 11.03 -0.25
CA ALA A 35 2.60 10.10 -1.36
C ALA A 35 2.98 8.69 -0.86
N ILE A 36 2.61 7.67 -1.62
CA ILE A 36 3.13 6.31 -1.49
C ILE A 36 3.81 5.97 -2.82
N ILE A 37 5.03 5.45 -2.78
CA ILE A 37 5.80 5.05 -3.97
C ILE A 37 6.05 3.55 -3.89
N ASP A 38 5.55 2.81 -4.88
CA ASP A 38 5.81 1.38 -5.04
C ASP A 38 5.96 1.07 -6.54
N PRO A 39 6.99 0.30 -6.97
CA PRO A 39 7.10 -0.16 -8.35
C PRO A 39 5.97 -1.12 -8.78
N ALA A 40 5.37 -1.86 -7.84
CA ALA A 40 4.28 -2.78 -8.09
C ALA A 40 2.93 -2.07 -8.20
N GLN A 41 2.16 -2.41 -9.23
CA GLN A 41 0.80 -1.88 -9.43
C GLN A 41 -0.27 -2.64 -8.61
N THR A 42 0.06 -3.83 -8.10
CA THR A 42 -0.88 -4.71 -7.40
C THR A 42 -0.39 -4.99 -5.99
N HIS A 43 -1.25 -4.75 -5.00
CA HIS A 43 -1.01 -5.16 -3.62
C HIS A 43 -1.59 -6.56 -3.38
N TYR A 44 -0.78 -7.49 -2.86
CA TYR A 44 -1.20 -8.86 -2.59
C TYR A 44 -1.40 -9.12 -1.10
N PHE A 45 -2.46 -9.86 -0.77
CA PHE A 45 -2.57 -10.52 0.52
C PHE A 45 -1.68 -11.78 0.53
N GLN A 46 -0.38 -11.57 0.74
CA GLN A 46 0.65 -12.61 0.71
C GLN A 46 0.36 -13.84 1.59
N PRO A 47 -0.27 -13.74 2.78
CA PRO A 47 -0.63 -14.91 3.57
C PRO A 47 -1.52 -15.93 2.84
N LEU A 48 -2.29 -15.49 1.83
CA LEU A 48 -3.12 -16.38 1.01
C LEU A 48 -2.30 -17.32 0.13
N TRP A 49 -1.01 -17.03 -0.11
CA TRP A 49 -0.16 -17.83 -1.00
C TRP A 49 0.04 -19.26 -0.51
N THR A 50 0.00 -19.51 0.80
CA THR A 50 0.05 -20.87 1.34
C THR A 50 -1.09 -21.73 0.81
N PHE A 51 -2.32 -21.21 0.79
CA PHE A 51 -3.47 -21.92 0.22
C PHE A 51 -3.43 -22.01 -1.30
N ALA A 52 -2.84 -21.01 -1.97
CA ALA A 52 -2.65 -21.05 -3.41
C ALA A 52 -1.66 -22.14 -3.81
N GLY A 53 -0.56 -22.30 -3.05
CA GLY A 53 0.41 -23.39 -3.23
C GLY A 53 -0.20 -24.77 -3.00
N ALA A 54 -1.19 -24.88 -2.11
CA ALA A 54 -1.98 -26.09 -1.89
C ALA A 54 -3.10 -26.32 -2.94
N GLY A 55 -3.27 -25.42 -3.92
CA GLY A 55 -4.32 -25.52 -4.94
C GLY A 55 -5.75 -25.23 -4.45
N ILE A 56 -5.92 -24.77 -3.21
CA ILE A 56 -7.22 -24.51 -2.59
C ILE A 56 -7.84 -23.21 -3.13
N VAL A 57 -7.00 -22.23 -3.47
CA VAL A 57 -7.44 -20.94 -4.02
C VAL A 57 -6.65 -20.59 -5.28
N LYS A 58 -7.30 -19.93 -6.23
CA LYS A 58 -6.62 -19.38 -7.42
C LYS A 58 -5.92 -18.07 -7.06
N LYS A 59 -4.69 -17.90 -7.53
CA LYS A 59 -3.98 -16.61 -7.46
C LYS A 59 -4.76 -15.60 -8.31
N LYS A 60 -5.53 -14.72 -7.66
CA LYS A 60 -6.29 -13.68 -8.33
C LYS A 60 -5.41 -12.44 -8.45
N GLN A 61 -5.05 -12.08 -9.67
CA GLN A 61 -4.40 -10.82 -10.02
C GLN A 61 -5.50 -9.95 -10.63
N ARG A 62 -5.91 -8.91 -9.91
CA ARG A 62 -6.79 -7.86 -10.41
C ARG A 62 -6.08 -6.53 -10.23
#